data_AF-A0A9P0TIW5-F1
#
_entry.id   AF-A0A9P0TIW5-F1
#
_cell.length_a   1.000
_cell.length_b   1.000
_cell.length_c   1.000
_cell.angle_alpha   90.00
_cell.angle_beta   90.00
_cell.angle_gamma   90.00
#
_symmetry.space_group_name_H-M   'P 1'
#
loop_
_entity.id
_entity.type
_entity.pdbx_description
1 polymer ?
#
loop_
_entity_poly.entity_id
_entity_poly.type
_entity_poly.pdbx_seq_one_letter_code
_entity_poly.pdbx_strand_id
1 'polypeptide(L)'
;MVDHKIAEIDVILFVINLETANLQIQLVDSCAKYNELYYATCSKKKSHQQNKLTRERYLLKDVFRRTLLELINDQDWSVLQNAITILQRTSLHQTQLRKRHEQLKSSLEAITIQLMKSRQESEAKLRHCELNIALLKDIIKDTVMNTTMRLNYVDKWLLARAESVDLEHREKIHLPPSTDCEKRIHQQVIKIYELQIKERQESLENWKCRYMKDIVDINERLKIKSKNLKEAVDRRTELQELYDLHAGEMRAWLSFKQDRSARLAREERSRLAATRIQAWWRGVMVRRCIGVFKQLKNAKKPQTKVKKK
;
A
#
# COMPACT_ATOMS: atom_id res chain seq x y z
N MET A 1 -5.22 -78.72 -4.02
CA MET A 1 -6.60 -78.40 -3.55
C MET A 1 -6.64 -77.54 -2.30
N VAL A 2 -5.60 -77.53 -1.45
CA VAL A 2 -5.55 -76.70 -0.23
C VAL A 2 -5.27 -75.22 -0.57
N ASP A 3 -4.38 -74.94 -1.53
CA ASP A 3 -4.00 -73.56 -1.89
C ASP A 3 -5.13 -72.73 -2.52
N HIS A 4 -6.09 -73.38 -3.20
CA HIS A 4 -7.25 -72.69 -3.76
C HIS A 4 -8.24 -72.24 -2.68
N LYS A 5 -8.37 -73.02 -1.59
CA LYS A 5 -9.21 -72.64 -0.46
C LYS A 5 -8.59 -71.51 0.36
N ILE A 6 -7.26 -71.48 0.46
CA ILE A 6 -6.53 -70.38 1.13
C ILE A 6 -6.73 -69.07 0.36
N ALA A 7 -6.61 -69.10 -0.97
CA ALA A 7 -6.86 -67.93 -1.82
C ALA A 7 -8.31 -67.42 -1.75
N GLU A 8 -9.32 -68.31 -1.67
CA GLU A 8 -10.72 -67.91 -1.46
C GLU A 8 -10.93 -67.25 -0.09
N ILE A 9 -10.30 -67.77 0.97
CA ILE A 9 -10.42 -67.21 2.32
C ILE A 9 -9.78 -65.81 2.38
N ASP A 10 -8.63 -65.60 1.74
CA ASP A 10 -7.97 -64.29 1.68
C ASP A 10 -8.80 -63.26 0.91
N VAL A 11 -9.45 -63.66 -0.19
CA VAL A 11 -10.35 -62.78 -0.94
C VAL A 11 -11.59 -62.41 -0.12
N ILE A 12 -12.19 -63.36 0.60
CA ILE A 12 -13.35 -63.10 1.47
C ILE A 12 -12.93 -62.19 2.64
N LEU A 13 -11.78 -62.44 3.26
CA LEU A 13 -11.26 -61.62 4.35
C LEU A 13 -10.95 -60.19 3.87
N PHE A 14 -10.42 -60.03 2.66
CA PHE A 14 -10.20 -58.74 2.03
C PHE A 14 -11.51 -57.98 1.79
N VAL A 15 -12.54 -58.65 1.28
CA VAL A 15 -13.87 -58.05 1.05
C VAL A 15 -14.51 -57.62 2.37
N ILE A 16 -14.44 -58.45 3.42
CA ILE A 16 -14.95 -58.11 4.75
C ILE A 16 -14.19 -56.91 5.35
N ASN A 17 -12.86 -56.87 5.20
CA ASN A 17 -12.05 -55.74 5.66
C ASN A 17 -12.35 -54.45 4.89
N LEU A 18 -12.66 -54.55 3.59
CA LEU A 18 -13.05 -53.40 2.78
C LEU A 18 -14.44 -52.87 3.17
N GLU A 19 -15.37 -53.77 3.45
CA GLU A 19 -16.75 -53.42 3.81
C GLU A 19 -16.80 -52.82 5.23
N THR A 20 -16.03 -53.37 6.17
CA THR A 20 -15.86 -52.79 7.51
C THR A 20 -15.20 -51.40 7.47
N ALA A 21 -14.17 -51.19 6.64
CA ALA A 21 -13.58 -49.87 6.44
C ALA A 21 -14.58 -48.84 5.86
N ASN A 22 -15.41 -49.25 4.89
CA ASN A 22 -16.47 -48.40 4.34
C ASN A 22 -17.54 -48.06 5.37
N LEU A 23 -17.95 -49.02 6.20
CA LEU A 23 -18.90 -48.79 7.29
C LEU A 23 -18.34 -47.83 8.34
N GLN A 24 -17.06 -47.97 8.70
CA GLN A 24 -16.39 -47.04 9.62
C GLN A 24 -16.37 -45.61 9.05
N ILE A 25 -16.11 -45.44 7.75
CA ILE A 25 -16.18 -44.13 7.08
C ILE A 25 -17.60 -43.54 7.13
N GLN A 26 -18.62 -44.35 6.89
CA GLN A 26 -20.03 -43.90 6.94
C GLN A 26 -20.49 -43.54 8.36
N LEU A 27 -19.99 -44.25 9.38
CA LEU A 27 -20.28 -43.98 10.79
C LEU A 27 -19.69 -42.64 11.23
N VAL A 28 -18.43 -42.38 10.83
CA VAL A 28 -17.78 -41.08 11.06
C VAL A 28 -18.51 -39.93 10.36
N ASP A 29 -19.03 -40.13 9.14
CA ASP A 29 -19.84 -39.13 8.43
C ASP A 29 -21.17 -38.83 9.15
N SER A 30 -21.79 -39.87 9.71
CA SER A 30 -23.06 -39.73 10.44
C SER A 30 -22.87 -38.98 11.76
N CYS A 31 -21.81 -39.30 12.51
CA CYS A 31 -21.41 -38.55 13.70
C CYS A 31 -20.98 -37.10 13.38
N ALA A 32 -20.35 -36.87 12.22
CA ALA A 32 -19.95 -35.53 11.79
C ALA A 32 -21.17 -34.62 11.51
N LYS A 33 -22.17 -35.14 10.78
CA LYS A 33 -23.42 -34.42 10.49
C LYS A 33 -24.21 -34.11 11.76
N TYR A 34 -24.23 -35.04 12.71
CA TYR A 34 -24.89 -34.83 14.00
C TYR A 34 -24.22 -33.68 14.79
N ASN A 35 -22.89 -33.63 14.79
CA ASN A 35 -22.13 -32.55 15.43
C ASN A 35 -22.28 -31.19 14.71
N GLU A 36 -22.39 -31.14 13.38
CA GLU A 36 -22.63 -29.88 12.64
C GLU A 36 -23.99 -29.26 13.00
N LEU A 37 -25.02 -30.08 13.22
CA LEU A 37 -26.34 -29.63 13.64
C LEU A 37 -26.35 -29.09 15.09
N TYR A 38 -25.53 -29.66 15.98
CA TYR A 38 -25.48 -29.27 17.39
C TYR A 38 -24.78 -27.92 17.64
N TYR A 39 -23.83 -27.52 16.78
CA TYR A 39 -22.97 -26.34 17.00
C TYR A 39 -23.29 -25.12 16.10
N ALA A 40 -24.42 -25.14 15.38
CA ALA A 40 -24.82 -24.08 14.43
C ALA A 40 -24.98 -22.67 15.04
N THR A 41 -24.94 -22.52 16.37
CA THR A 41 -25.12 -21.25 17.10
C THR A 41 -23.82 -20.62 17.62
N CYS A 42 -22.63 -21.10 17.21
CA CYS A 42 -21.36 -20.68 17.82
C CYS A 42 -20.56 -19.59 17.08
N SER A 43 -19.85 -18.77 17.86
CA SER A 43 -18.94 -17.65 17.50
C SER A 43 -18.05 -17.87 16.24
N LYS A 44 -17.74 -16.78 15.52
CA LYS A 44 -16.95 -16.74 14.27
C LYS A 44 -15.65 -17.56 14.30
N LYS A 45 -14.93 -17.62 15.44
CA LYS A 45 -13.73 -18.45 15.61
C LYS A 45 -14.03 -19.96 15.56
N LYS A 46 -15.13 -20.40 16.18
CA LYS A 46 -15.57 -21.81 16.20
C LYS A 46 -16.07 -22.24 14.81
N SER A 47 -16.79 -21.37 14.10
CA SER A 47 -17.20 -21.62 12.71
C SER A 47 -16.00 -21.82 11.77
N HIS A 48 -14.93 -21.03 11.94
CA HIS A 48 -13.72 -21.20 11.12
C HIS A 48 -12.97 -22.51 11.41
N GLN A 49 -12.92 -22.93 12.68
CA GLN A 49 -12.35 -24.23 13.07
C GLN A 49 -13.17 -25.39 12.52
N GLN A 50 -14.50 -25.30 12.54
CA GLN A 50 -15.37 -26.33 11.95
C GLN A 50 -15.20 -26.43 10.43
N ASN A 51 -15.21 -25.30 9.72
CA ASN A 51 -14.98 -25.29 8.28
C ASN A 51 -13.62 -25.90 7.90
N LYS A 52 -12.59 -25.69 8.74
CA LYS A 52 -11.29 -26.34 8.58
C LYS A 52 -11.40 -27.86 8.77
N LEU A 53 -12.02 -28.32 9.86
CA LEU A 53 -12.21 -29.74 10.13
C LEU A 53 -13.04 -30.45 9.06
N THR A 54 -14.10 -29.82 8.55
CA THR A 54 -14.93 -30.39 7.47
C THR A 54 -14.13 -30.53 6.17
N ARG A 55 -13.27 -29.55 5.84
CA ARG A 55 -12.35 -29.65 4.69
C ARG A 55 -11.30 -30.74 4.87
N GLU A 56 -10.70 -30.83 6.06
CA GLU A 56 -9.71 -31.86 6.37
C GLU A 56 -10.31 -33.27 6.31
N ARG A 57 -11.53 -33.46 6.81
CA ARG A 57 -12.29 -34.72 6.68
C ARG A 57 -12.57 -35.09 5.24
N TYR A 58 -13.03 -34.14 4.43
CA TYR A 58 -13.29 -34.38 3.01
C TYR A 58 -12.00 -34.80 2.27
N LEU A 59 -10.89 -34.12 2.57
CA LEU A 59 -9.59 -34.43 2.00
C LEU A 59 -9.10 -35.83 2.42
N LEU A 60 -9.23 -36.18 3.69
CA LEU A 60 -8.89 -37.51 4.20
C LEU A 60 -9.70 -38.60 3.48
N LYS A 61 -11.01 -38.38 3.33
CA LYS A 61 -11.93 -39.29 2.65
C LYS A 61 -11.58 -39.47 1.18
N ASP A 62 -11.23 -38.38 0.49
CA ASP A 62 -10.83 -38.41 -0.91
C ASP A 62 -9.50 -39.15 -1.09
N VAL A 63 -8.52 -38.90 -0.22
CA VAL A 63 -7.24 -39.63 -0.22
C VAL A 63 -7.48 -41.12 0.02
N PHE A 64 -8.24 -41.49 1.06
CA PHE A 64 -8.53 -42.89 1.37
C PHE A 64 -9.30 -43.60 0.25
N ARG A 65 -10.28 -42.92 -0.36
CA ARG A 65 -11.03 -43.47 -1.49
C ARG A 65 -10.11 -43.73 -2.69
N ARG A 66 -9.21 -42.79 -3.00
CA ARG A 66 -8.26 -42.94 -4.11
C ARG A 66 -7.24 -44.03 -3.84
N THR A 67 -6.73 -44.14 -2.61
CA THR A 67 -5.78 -45.21 -2.24
C THR A 67 -6.41 -46.59 -2.28
N LEU A 68 -7.68 -46.71 -1.87
CA LEU A 68 -8.41 -47.98 -1.99
C LEU A 68 -8.62 -48.38 -3.46
N LEU A 69 -8.87 -47.41 -4.35
CA LEU A 69 -8.98 -47.67 -5.78
C LEU A 69 -7.64 -48.07 -6.41
N GLU A 70 -6.53 -47.45 -6.01
CA GLU A 70 -5.17 -47.83 -6.44
C GLU A 70 -4.80 -49.22 -5.94
N LEU A 71 -5.15 -49.57 -4.70
CA LEU A 71 -4.87 -50.89 -4.13
C LEU A 71 -5.61 -52.01 -4.87
N ILE A 72 -6.85 -51.75 -5.30
CA ILE A 72 -7.68 -52.72 -6.04
C ILE A 72 -7.19 -52.90 -7.48
N ASN A 73 -6.74 -51.83 -8.13
CA ASN A 73 -6.36 -51.87 -9.55
C ASN A 73 -4.89 -52.23 -9.78
N ASP A 74 -3.98 -51.61 -9.03
CA ASP A 74 -2.56 -51.54 -9.34
C ASP A 74 -1.66 -52.12 -8.22
N GLN A 75 -2.25 -52.48 -7.06
CA GLN A 75 -1.54 -52.93 -5.84
C GLN A 75 -0.49 -51.92 -5.31
N ASP A 76 -0.65 -50.64 -5.62
CA ASP A 76 0.24 -49.56 -5.20
C ASP A 76 -0.49 -48.58 -4.26
N TRP A 77 0.26 -47.79 -3.48
CA TRP A 77 -0.25 -46.77 -2.55
C TRP A 77 0.38 -45.39 -2.74
N SER A 78 0.84 -45.10 -3.95
CA SER A 78 1.53 -43.85 -4.31
C SER A 78 0.73 -42.58 -3.94
N VAL A 79 -0.61 -42.58 -4.02
CA VAL A 79 -1.45 -41.44 -3.61
C VAL A 79 -1.34 -41.14 -2.12
N LEU A 80 -1.25 -42.16 -1.26
CA LEU A 80 -1.08 -41.97 0.18
C LEU A 80 0.29 -41.34 0.46
N GLN A 81 1.32 -41.85 -0.19
CA GLN A 81 2.70 -41.37 -0.03
C GLN A 81 2.85 -39.92 -0.52
N ASN A 82 2.21 -39.58 -1.64
CA ASN A 82 2.14 -38.21 -2.15
C ASN A 82 1.36 -37.28 -1.21
N ALA A 83 0.22 -37.73 -0.65
CA ALA A 83 -0.54 -36.94 0.31
C ALA A 83 0.26 -36.66 1.59
N ILE A 84 0.97 -37.67 2.12
CA ILE A 84 1.82 -37.54 3.31
C ILE A 84 2.99 -36.57 3.05
N THR A 85 3.68 -36.69 1.92
CA THR A 85 4.79 -35.79 1.59
C THR A 85 4.34 -34.35 1.40
N ILE A 86 3.16 -34.12 0.80
CA ILE A 86 2.55 -32.78 0.69
C ILE A 86 2.20 -32.23 2.09
N LEU A 87 1.64 -33.03 2.98
CA LEU A 87 1.32 -32.62 4.35
C LEU A 87 2.58 -32.27 5.14
N GLN A 88 3.64 -33.06 5.01
CA GLN A 88 4.95 -32.78 5.62
C GLN A 88 5.57 -31.47 5.07
N ARG A 89 5.52 -31.24 3.76
CA ARG A 89 5.99 -29.97 3.16
C ARG A 89 5.18 -28.78 3.68
N THR A 90 3.86 -28.94 3.80
CA THR A 90 2.97 -27.89 4.26
C THR A 90 3.22 -27.55 5.73
N SER A 91 3.44 -28.56 6.59
CA SER A 91 3.75 -28.33 8.00
C SER A 91 5.12 -27.64 8.18
N LEU A 92 6.14 -28.06 7.43
CA LEU A 92 7.44 -27.41 7.41
C LEU A 92 7.32 -25.96 6.96
N HIS A 93 6.61 -25.68 5.87
CA HIS A 93 6.39 -24.33 5.38
C HIS A 93 5.68 -23.44 6.42
N GLN A 94 4.66 -23.97 7.12
CA GLN A 94 3.99 -23.24 8.20
C GLN A 94 4.94 -22.91 9.36
N THR A 95 5.81 -23.84 9.77
CA THR A 95 6.79 -23.55 10.83
C THR A 95 7.82 -22.51 10.41
N GLN A 96 8.29 -22.55 9.16
CA GLN A 96 9.19 -21.53 8.60
C GLN A 96 8.52 -20.16 8.55
N LEU A 97 7.25 -20.10 8.11
CA LEU A 97 6.48 -18.86 8.05
C LEU A 97 6.30 -18.25 9.45
N ARG A 98 6.02 -19.07 10.47
CA ARG A 98 5.95 -18.61 11.88
C ARG A 98 7.27 -18.04 12.37
N LYS A 99 8.39 -18.75 12.13
CA LYS A 99 9.73 -18.25 12.50
C LYS A 99 10.04 -16.91 11.83
N ARG A 100 9.76 -16.79 10.53
CA ARG A 100 9.96 -15.55 9.78
C ARG A 100 9.08 -14.42 10.29
N HIS A 101 7.83 -14.71 10.64
CA HIS A 101 6.94 -13.72 11.25
C HIS A 101 7.48 -13.21 12.59
N GLU A 102 7.97 -14.10 13.46
CA GLU A 102 8.55 -13.71 14.74
C GLU A 102 9.83 -12.86 14.58
N GLN A 103 10.67 -13.23 13.61
CA GLN A 103 11.85 -12.44 13.24
C GLN A 103 11.48 -11.06 12.70
N LEU A 104 10.47 -10.98 11.83
CA LEU A 104 9.99 -9.69 11.32
C LEU A 104 9.40 -8.84 12.43
N LYS A 105 8.62 -9.44 13.33
CA LYS A 105 8.03 -8.75 14.47
C LYS A 105 9.10 -8.16 15.41
N SER A 106 10.08 -8.97 15.80
CA SER A 106 11.21 -8.51 16.63
C SER A 106 12.05 -7.44 15.93
N SER A 107 12.28 -7.56 14.61
CA SER A 107 12.98 -6.52 13.84
C SER A 107 12.20 -5.21 13.78
N LEU A 108 10.88 -5.26 13.64
CA LEU A 108 10.02 -4.08 13.67
C LEU A 108 10.05 -3.42 15.04
N GLU A 109 9.96 -4.20 16.12
CA GLU A 109 10.07 -3.68 17.50
C GLU A 109 11.44 -3.01 17.76
N ALA A 110 12.53 -3.60 17.26
CA ALA A 110 13.85 -2.98 17.38
C ALA A 110 13.95 -1.65 16.60
N ILE A 111 13.43 -1.60 15.37
CA ILE A 111 13.43 -0.39 14.55
C ILE A 111 12.56 0.70 15.17
N THR A 112 11.37 0.36 15.70
CA THR A 112 10.49 1.36 16.34
C THR A 112 11.14 1.95 17.58
N ILE A 113 11.80 1.14 18.41
CA ILE A 113 12.58 1.63 19.57
C ILE A 113 13.71 2.56 19.12
N GLN A 114 14.45 2.20 18.07
CA GLN A 114 15.54 3.03 17.54
C GLN A 114 15.02 4.38 17.01
N LEU A 115 13.89 4.37 16.29
CA LEU A 115 13.25 5.58 15.79
C LEU A 115 12.75 6.47 16.93
N MET A 116 12.13 5.91 17.97
CA MET A 116 11.69 6.65 19.15
C MET A 116 12.87 7.30 19.87
N LYS A 117 13.97 6.57 20.07
CA LYS A 117 15.19 7.10 20.68
C LYS A 117 15.79 8.23 19.85
N SER A 118 15.95 8.03 18.55
CA SER A 118 16.47 9.05 17.63
C SER A 118 15.61 10.32 17.63
N ARG A 119 14.29 10.16 17.71
CA ARG A 119 13.36 11.29 17.83
C ARG A 119 13.56 12.03 19.13
N GLN A 120 13.61 11.33 20.26
CA GLN A 120 13.80 11.94 21.58
C GLN A 120 15.14 12.70 21.66
N GLU A 121 16.22 12.15 21.11
CA GLU A 121 17.51 12.83 21.02
C GLU A 121 17.44 14.10 20.17
N SER A 122 16.73 14.07 19.03
CA SER A 122 16.54 15.25 18.18
C SER A 122 15.70 16.33 18.88
N GLU A 123 14.66 15.96 19.61
CA GLU A 123 13.82 16.88 20.39
C GLU A 123 14.62 17.52 21.54
N ALA A 124 15.48 16.75 22.21
CA ALA A 124 16.36 17.27 23.26
C ALA A 124 17.38 18.28 22.70
N LYS A 125 18.00 17.97 21.55
CA LYS A 125 18.91 18.89 20.86
C LYS A 125 18.21 20.17 20.42
N LEU A 126 16.99 20.06 19.89
CA LEU A 126 16.19 21.22 19.49
C LEU A 126 15.93 22.14 20.69
N ARG A 127 15.45 21.58 21.81
CA ARG A 127 15.22 22.34 23.06
C ARG A 127 16.49 23.00 23.57
N HIS A 128 17.63 22.31 23.52
CA HIS A 128 18.91 22.89 23.91
C HIS A 128 19.30 24.08 23.01
N CYS A 129 19.14 23.94 21.69
CA CYS A 129 19.37 25.03 20.75
C CYS A 129 18.42 26.21 20.99
N GLU A 130 17.15 25.97 21.29
CA GLU A 130 16.16 27.01 21.62
C GLU A 130 16.57 27.79 22.87
N LEU A 131 17.01 27.11 23.92
CA LEU A 131 17.55 27.74 25.12
C LEU A 131 18.79 28.58 24.83
N ASN A 132 19.72 28.07 24.01
CA ASN A 132 20.91 28.82 23.61
C ASN A 132 20.54 30.06 22.79
N ILE A 133 19.57 29.96 21.88
CA ILE A 133 19.07 31.10 21.09
C ILE A 133 18.46 32.15 22.01
N ALA A 134 17.65 31.75 23.00
CA ALA A 134 17.07 32.68 23.97
C ALA A 134 18.16 33.40 24.78
N LEU A 135 19.13 32.65 25.31
CA LEU A 135 20.24 33.22 26.07
C LEU A 135 21.10 34.18 25.23
N LEU A 136 21.42 33.82 23.98
CA LEU A 136 22.18 34.70 23.09
C LEU A 136 21.39 35.97 22.72
N LYS A 137 20.07 35.88 22.56
CA LYS A 137 19.22 37.06 22.33
C LYS A 137 19.24 38.00 23.54
N ASP A 138 19.19 37.48 24.75
CA ASP A 138 19.24 38.29 25.96
C ASP A 138 20.61 38.98 26.10
N ILE A 139 21.72 38.27 25.85
CA ILE A 139 23.07 38.86 25.84
C ILE A 139 23.18 39.97 24.79
N ILE A 140 22.67 39.76 23.58
CA ILE A 140 22.70 40.79 22.54
C ILE A 140 21.87 42.01 22.98
N LYS A 141 20.70 41.79 23.55
CA LYS A 141 19.85 42.89 24.03
C LYS A 141 20.53 43.68 25.14
N ASP A 142 21.12 43.02 26.12
CA ASP A 142 21.83 43.65 27.23
C ASP A 142 23.06 44.42 26.76
N THR A 143 23.84 43.85 25.84
CA THR A 143 25.01 44.54 25.26
C THR A 143 24.61 45.78 24.45
N VAL A 144 23.52 45.71 23.68
CA VAL A 144 22.96 46.88 22.96
C VAL A 144 22.44 47.93 23.93
N MET A 145 21.75 47.54 25.00
CA MET A 145 21.29 48.48 26.04
C MET A 145 22.48 49.12 26.77
N ASN A 146 23.50 48.36 27.12
CA ASN A 146 24.70 48.87 27.80
C ASN A 146 25.47 49.84 26.91
N THR A 147 25.69 49.49 25.64
CA THR A 147 26.38 50.36 24.68
C THR A 147 25.61 51.65 24.41
N THR A 148 24.29 51.59 24.25
CA THR A 148 23.47 52.80 24.06
C THR A 148 23.48 53.69 25.32
N MET A 149 23.44 53.11 26.52
CA MET A 149 23.56 53.86 27.77
C MET A 149 24.93 54.53 27.91
N ARG A 150 26.02 53.83 27.55
CA ARG A 150 27.38 54.39 27.55
C ARG A 150 27.51 55.54 26.55
N LEU A 151 27.00 55.39 25.34
CA LEU A 151 26.99 56.46 24.34
C LEU A 151 26.24 57.68 24.84
N ASN A 152 25.02 57.51 25.37
CA ASN A 152 24.25 58.60 25.96
C ASN A 152 24.96 59.28 27.12
N TYR A 153 25.70 58.53 27.94
CA TYR A 153 26.51 59.10 29.02
C TYR A 153 27.66 59.95 28.47
N VAL A 154 28.40 59.44 27.49
CA VAL A 154 29.49 60.17 26.83
C VAL A 154 28.96 61.44 26.17
N ASP A 155 27.84 61.37 25.44
CA ASP A 155 27.23 62.54 24.80
C ASP A 155 26.87 63.61 25.82
N LYS A 156 26.21 63.23 26.93
CA LYS A 156 25.88 64.18 28.01
C LYS A 156 27.11 64.74 28.68
N TRP A 157 28.15 63.93 28.87
CA TRP A 157 29.41 64.38 29.46
C TRP A 157 30.14 65.37 28.54
N LEU A 158 30.16 65.11 27.23
CA LEU A 158 30.73 66.01 26.23
C LEU A 158 29.96 67.34 26.18
N LEU A 159 28.63 67.30 26.21
CA LEU A 159 27.78 68.50 26.27
C LEU A 159 28.06 69.31 27.53
N ALA A 160 28.05 68.69 28.71
CA ALA A 160 28.35 69.38 29.96
C ALA A 160 29.77 69.97 29.98
N ARG A 161 30.75 69.29 29.37
CA ARG A 161 32.12 69.81 29.24
C ARG A 161 32.19 70.99 28.30
N ALA A 162 31.51 70.93 27.15
CA ALA A 162 31.40 72.06 26.24
C ALA A 162 30.75 73.27 26.93
N GLU A 163 29.64 73.07 27.63
CA GLU A 163 28.98 74.11 28.42
C GLU A 163 29.89 74.70 29.51
N SER A 164 30.68 73.87 30.21
CA SER A 164 31.63 74.36 31.22
C SER A 164 32.74 75.23 30.61
N VAL A 165 33.29 74.82 29.46
CA VAL A 165 34.29 75.60 28.73
C VAL A 165 33.70 76.91 28.25
N ASP A 166 32.47 76.89 27.72
CA ASP A 166 31.74 78.09 27.31
C ASP A 166 31.50 79.06 28.48
N LEU A 167 31.23 78.54 29.68
CA LEU A 167 31.05 79.35 30.90
C LEU A 167 32.38 79.92 31.42
N GLU A 168 33.48 79.17 31.35
CA GLU A 168 34.82 79.63 31.76
C GLU A 168 35.39 80.68 30.80
N HIS A 169 35.13 80.55 29.50
CA HIS A 169 35.61 81.48 28.47
C HIS A 169 34.65 82.67 28.23
N ARG A 170 33.56 82.77 28.99
CA ARG A 170 32.76 84.00 29.11
C ARG A 170 33.49 85.04 29.97
N GLU A 171 34.70 85.42 29.56
CA GLU A 171 35.14 86.78 29.80
C GLU A 171 34.18 87.73 29.07
N LYS A 172 33.88 88.86 29.70
CA LYS A 172 32.89 89.85 29.29
C LYS A 172 33.12 90.35 27.86
N ILE A 173 32.56 89.67 26.87
CA ILE A 173 32.38 90.25 25.53
C ILE A 173 31.13 91.14 25.60
N HIS A 174 31.31 92.32 26.18
CA HIS A 174 30.42 93.45 25.96
C HIS A 174 30.75 94.07 24.61
N LEU A 175 30.39 93.39 23.53
CA LEU A 175 30.02 94.08 22.31
C LEU A 175 28.78 93.37 21.75
N PRO A 176 27.65 94.08 21.54
CA PRO A 176 26.53 93.48 20.84
C PRO A 176 27.03 93.04 19.46
N PRO A 177 26.80 91.78 19.06
CA PRO A 177 27.14 91.36 17.71
C PRO A 177 26.47 92.33 16.74
N SER A 178 27.26 92.90 15.82
CA SER A 178 26.69 93.69 14.74
C SER A 178 25.60 92.87 14.09
N THR A 179 24.38 93.43 13.96
CA THR A 179 23.22 92.72 13.39
C THR A 179 23.50 92.10 12.02
N ASP A 180 24.54 92.56 11.33
CA ASP A 180 25.01 92.02 10.06
C ASP A 180 25.67 90.64 10.17
N CYS A 181 26.38 90.36 11.27
CA CYS A 181 26.97 89.05 11.53
C CYS A 181 25.89 88.01 11.83
N GLU A 182 24.89 88.35 12.65
CA GLU A 182 23.76 87.46 12.94
C GLU A 182 22.94 87.16 11.69
N LYS A 183 22.64 88.19 10.88
CA LYS A 183 21.98 88.01 9.57
C LYS A 183 22.79 87.10 8.65
N ARG A 184 24.11 87.26 8.58
CA ARG A 184 24.98 86.42 7.75
C ARG A 184 24.96 84.97 8.22
N ILE A 185 25.10 84.71 9.52
CA ILE A 185 25.07 83.35 10.08
C ILE A 185 23.70 82.72 9.84
N HIS A 186 22.61 83.46 10.09
CA HIS A 186 21.25 82.99 9.84
C HIS A 186 21.03 82.59 8.36
N GLN A 187 21.52 83.42 7.42
CA GLN A 187 21.48 83.08 5.99
C GLN A 187 22.30 81.82 5.66
N GLN A 188 23.45 81.61 6.30
CA GLN A 188 24.24 80.39 6.09
C GLN A 188 23.54 79.15 6.65
N VAL A 189 22.91 79.27 7.83
CA VAL A 189 22.12 78.19 8.44
C VAL A 189 20.94 77.82 7.54
N ILE A 190 20.20 78.81 7.01
CA ILE A 190 19.12 78.57 6.05
C ILE A 190 19.64 77.83 4.82
N LYS A 191 20.76 78.29 4.23
CA LYS A 191 21.37 77.63 3.06
C LYS A 191 21.77 76.19 3.34
N ILE A 192 22.32 75.90 4.51
CA ILE A 192 22.67 74.52 4.90
C ILE A 192 21.41 73.65 4.98
N TYR A 193 20.35 74.14 5.63
CA TYR A 193 19.08 73.40 5.69
C TYR A 193 18.45 73.20 4.32
N GLU A 194 18.49 74.21 3.45
CA GLU A 194 18.01 74.09 2.07
C GLU A 194 18.79 73.03 1.28
N LEU A 195 20.11 72.97 1.44
CA LEU A 195 20.95 71.94 0.84
C LEU A 195 20.63 70.54 1.38
N GLN A 196 20.47 70.41 2.69
CA GLN A 196 20.07 69.13 3.31
C GLN A 196 18.69 68.67 2.84
N ILE A 197 17.72 69.59 2.73
CA ILE A 197 16.38 69.27 2.23
C ILE A 197 16.47 68.77 0.78
N LYS A 198 17.27 69.43 -0.07
CA LYS A 198 17.49 68.99 -1.46
C LYS A 198 18.12 67.61 -1.54
N GLU A 199 19.19 67.35 -0.79
CA GLU A 199 19.85 66.04 -0.74
C GLU A 199 18.89 64.93 -0.30
N ARG A 200 18.06 65.20 0.72
CA ARG A 200 17.04 64.25 1.18
C ARG A 200 15.97 64.02 0.12
N GLN A 201 15.54 65.05 -0.60
CA GLN A 201 14.56 64.94 -1.67
C GLN A 201 15.10 64.12 -2.85
N GLU A 202 16.36 64.33 -3.24
CA GLU A 202 17.04 63.54 -4.28
C GLU A 202 17.17 62.08 -3.86
N SER A 203 17.57 61.82 -2.61
CA SER A 203 17.60 60.46 -2.06
C SER A 203 16.22 59.80 -2.11
N LEU A 204 15.16 60.52 -1.70
CA LEU A 204 13.79 60.00 -1.77
C LEU A 204 13.38 59.67 -3.21
N GLU A 205 13.71 60.53 -4.17
CA GLU A 205 13.38 60.29 -5.57
C GLU A 205 14.15 59.09 -6.15
N ASN A 206 15.42 58.94 -5.78
CA ASN A 206 16.22 57.77 -6.11
C ASN A 206 15.60 56.47 -5.56
N TRP A 207 15.15 56.49 -4.30
CA TRP A 207 14.47 55.34 -3.69
C TRP A 207 13.14 55.04 -4.38
N LYS A 208 12.31 56.04 -4.67
CA LYS A 208 11.06 55.84 -5.44
C LYS A 208 11.34 55.21 -6.80
N CYS A 209 12.30 55.74 -7.56
CA CYS A 209 12.67 55.20 -8.85
C CYS A 209 13.13 53.74 -8.75
N ARG A 210 13.91 53.40 -7.71
CA ARG A 210 14.35 52.02 -7.47
C ARG A 210 13.18 51.10 -7.16
N TYR A 211 12.32 51.48 -6.21
CA TYR A 211 11.16 50.67 -5.86
C TYR A 211 10.19 50.50 -7.02
N MET A 212 9.98 51.53 -7.85
CA MET A 212 9.16 51.39 -9.06
C MET A 212 9.71 50.35 -10.03
N LYS A 213 11.03 50.35 -10.26
CA LYS A 213 11.70 49.32 -11.07
C LYS A 213 11.55 47.93 -10.45
N ASP A 214 11.82 47.80 -9.15
CA ASP A 214 11.69 46.52 -8.44
C ASP A 214 10.26 45.98 -8.52
N ILE A 215 9.24 46.84 -8.38
CA ILE A 215 7.82 46.46 -8.51
C ILE A 215 7.52 45.96 -9.93
N VAL A 216 8.00 46.64 -10.97
CA VAL A 216 7.82 46.22 -12.36
C VAL A 216 8.48 44.85 -12.59
N ASP A 217 9.73 44.67 -12.15
CA ASP A 217 10.49 43.43 -12.30
C ASP A 217 9.86 42.26 -11.53
N ILE A 218 9.36 42.50 -10.31
CA ILE A 218 8.62 41.51 -9.53
C ILE A 218 7.33 41.12 -10.26
N ASN A 219 6.56 42.10 -10.75
CA ASN A 219 5.31 41.84 -11.46
C ASN A 219 5.52 41.07 -12.76
N GLU A 220 6.58 41.37 -13.52
CA GLU A 220 6.93 40.62 -14.73
C GLU A 220 7.28 39.16 -14.40
N ARG A 221 8.11 38.94 -13.38
CA ARG A 221 8.44 37.59 -12.90
C ARG A 221 7.20 36.82 -12.44
N LEU A 222 6.27 37.49 -11.76
CA LEU A 222 4.99 36.90 -11.34
C LEU A 222 4.12 36.51 -12.54
N LYS A 223 4.03 37.37 -13.56
CA LYS A 223 3.29 37.06 -14.80
C LYS A 223 3.86 35.85 -15.51
N ILE A 224 5.19 35.76 -15.65
CA ILE A 224 5.87 34.61 -16.26
C ILE A 224 5.58 33.33 -15.45
N LYS A 225 5.74 33.38 -14.12
CA LYS A 225 5.46 32.22 -13.26
C LYS A 225 3.98 31.78 -13.35
N SER A 226 3.05 32.73 -13.38
CA SER A 226 1.63 32.44 -13.53
C SER A 226 1.31 31.77 -14.87
N LYS A 227 1.91 32.25 -15.96
CA LYS A 227 1.79 31.62 -17.29
C LYS A 227 2.33 30.18 -17.27
N ASN A 228 3.54 29.98 -16.75
CA ASN A 228 4.16 28.66 -16.66
C ASN A 228 3.34 27.69 -15.81
N LEU A 229 2.75 28.18 -14.71
CA LEU A 229 1.86 27.39 -13.86
C LEU A 229 0.62 26.96 -14.63
N LYS A 230 0.00 27.87 -15.38
CA LYS A 230 -1.17 27.58 -16.21
C LYS A 230 -0.84 26.49 -17.25
N GLU A 231 0.25 26.64 -17.99
CA GLU A 231 0.70 25.64 -18.97
C GLU A 231 1.03 24.28 -18.33
N ALA A 232 1.53 24.25 -17.09
CA ALA A 232 1.77 23.00 -16.37
C ALA A 232 0.47 22.33 -15.92
N VAL A 233 -0.52 23.11 -15.49
CA VAL A 233 -1.85 22.62 -15.13
C VAL A 233 -2.56 22.07 -16.36
N ASP A 234 -2.56 22.79 -17.48
CA ASP A 234 -3.20 22.38 -18.72
C ASP A 234 -2.59 21.06 -19.25
N ARG A 235 -1.25 20.94 -19.26
CA ARG A 235 -0.57 19.69 -19.62
C ARG A 235 -0.91 18.53 -18.68
N ARG A 236 -1.04 18.81 -17.38
CA ARG A 236 -1.43 17.78 -16.41
C ARG A 236 -2.87 17.30 -16.68
N THR A 237 -3.79 18.20 -17.01
CA THR A 237 -5.18 17.82 -17.32
C THR A 237 -5.24 16.97 -18.58
N GLU A 238 -4.53 17.34 -19.64
CA GLU A 238 -4.44 16.54 -20.88
C GLU A 238 -3.90 15.12 -20.61
N LEU A 239 -2.83 15.01 -19.83
CA LEU A 239 -2.25 13.72 -19.46
C LEU A 239 -3.20 12.87 -18.60
N GLN A 240 -3.96 13.52 -17.72
CA GLN A 240 -4.95 12.83 -16.90
C GLN A 240 -6.10 12.28 -17.76
N GLU A 241 -6.61 13.07 -18.71
CA GLU A 241 -7.64 12.63 -19.65
C GLU A 241 -7.17 11.45 -20.51
N LEU A 242 -5.94 11.51 -21.03
CA LEU A 242 -5.33 10.39 -21.77
C LEU A 242 -5.17 9.13 -20.91
N TYR A 243 -4.73 9.29 -19.66
CA TYR A 243 -4.61 8.18 -18.73
C TYR A 243 -5.97 7.53 -18.45
N ASP A 244 -7.01 8.34 -18.21
CA ASP A 244 -8.35 7.85 -17.92
C ASP A 244 -8.98 7.15 -19.14
N LEU A 245 -8.73 7.67 -20.35
CA LEU A 245 -9.09 7.02 -21.60
C LEU A 245 -8.46 5.62 -21.72
N HIS A 246 -7.13 5.53 -21.60
CA HIS A 246 -6.42 4.25 -21.71
C HIS A 246 -6.79 3.27 -20.59
N ALA A 247 -7.01 3.75 -19.37
CA ALA A 247 -7.49 2.93 -18.27
C ALA A 247 -8.89 2.37 -18.56
N GLY A 248 -9.75 3.15 -19.22
CA GLY A 248 -11.06 2.74 -19.72
C GLY A 248 -10.96 1.66 -20.80
N GLU A 249 -10.15 1.89 -21.83
CA GLU A 249 -9.89 0.93 -22.91
C GLU A 249 -9.34 -0.40 -22.39
N MET A 250 -8.38 -0.35 -21.46
CA MET A 250 -7.79 -1.55 -20.86
C MET A 250 -8.81 -2.35 -20.04
N ARG A 251 -9.69 -1.66 -19.29
CA ARG A 251 -10.80 -2.32 -18.57
C ARG A 251 -11.78 -2.97 -19.53
N ALA A 252 -12.16 -2.28 -20.60
CA ALA A 252 -13.05 -2.81 -21.64
C ALA A 252 -12.43 -4.01 -22.38
N TRP A 253 -11.12 -3.99 -22.63
CA TRP A 253 -10.40 -5.10 -23.24
C TRP A 253 -10.37 -6.34 -22.33
N LEU A 254 -10.10 -6.14 -21.04
CA LEU A 254 -10.10 -7.24 -20.06
C LEU A 254 -11.48 -7.87 -19.92
N SER A 255 -12.56 -7.07 -19.85
CA SER A 255 -13.93 -7.58 -19.80
C SER A 255 -14.30 -8.32 -21.08
N PHE A 256 -13.96 -7.77 -22.25
CA PHE A 256 -14.15 -8.43 -23.54
C PHE A 256 -13.45 -9.80 -23.60
N LYS A 257 -12.19 -9.88 -23.15
CA LYS A 257 -11.42 -11.13 -23.12
C LYS A 257 -12.05 -12.15 -22.18
N GLN A 258 -12.49 -11.72 -20.99
CA GLN A 258 -13.17 -12.57 -20.03
C GLN A 258 -14.48 -13.11 -20.60
N ASP A 259 -15.32 -12.25 -21.17
CA ASP A 259 -16.59 -12.64 -21.79
C ASP A 259 -16.38 -13.61 -22.96
N ARG A 260 -15.39 -13.35 -23.81
CA ARG A 260 -15.05 -14.24 -24.92
C ARG A 260 -14.61 -15.62 -24.42
N SER A 261 -13.77 -15.67 -23.39
CA SER A 261 -13.35 -16.95 -22.78
C SER A 261 -14.53 -17.71 -22.17
N ALA A 262 -15.46 -16.98 -21.52
CA ALA A 262 -16.66 -17.57 -20.93
C ALA A 262 -17.62 -18.12 -22.00
N ARG A 263 -17.78 -17.42 -23.14
CA ARG A 263 -18.56 -17.90 -24.30
C ARG A 263 -17.97 -19.17 -24.88
N LEU A 264 -16.67 -19.19 -25.19
CA LEU A 264 -15.99 -20.38 -25.72
C LEU A 264 -16.09 -21.57 -24.75
N ALA A 265 -15.95 -21.34 -23.45
CA ALA A 265 -16.10 -22.38 -22.44
C ALA A 265 -17.55 -22.91 -22.33
N ARG A 266 -18.57 -22.10 -22.63
CA ARG A 266 -19.98 -22.54 -22.71
C ARG A 266 -20.22 -23.35 -23.97
N GLU A 267 -19.75 -22.88 -25.12
CA GLU A 267 -19.86 -23.57 -26.41
C GLU A 267 -19.20 -24.95 -26.36
N GLU A 268 -17.98 -25.05 -25.81
CA GLU A 268 -17.30 -26.34 -25.71
C GLU A 268 -18.03 -27.30 -24.76
N ARG A 269 -18.58 -26.81 -23.64
CA ARG A 269 -19.42 -27.62 -22.75
C ARG A 269 -20.67 -28.14 -23.47
N SER A 270 -21.34 -27.29 -24.23
CA SER A 270 -22.51 -27.68 -25.03
C SER A 270 -22.13 -28.71 -26.10
N ARG A 271 -20.99 -28.52 -26.78
CA ARG A 271 -20.48 -29.45 -27.79
C ARG A 271 -20.18 -30.82 -27.18
N LEU A 272 -19.44 -30.86 -26.06
CA LEU A 272 -19.13 -32.09 -25.33
C LEU A 272 -20.39 -32.80 -24.82
N ALA A 273 -21.38 -32.05 -24.34
CA ALA A 273 -22.67 -32.61 -23.94
C ALA A 273 -23.41 -33.23 -25.12
N ALA A 274 -23.49 -32.52 -26.25
CA ALA A 274 -24.11 -33.04 -27.48
C ALA A 274 -23.41 -34.31 -27.98
N THR A 275 -22.06 -34.34 -27.99
CA THR A 275 -21.29 -35.53 -28.37
C THR A 275 -21.57 -36.71 -27.43
N ARG A 276 -21.66 -36.48 -26.12
CA ARG A 276 -22.02 -37.52 -25.14
C ARG A 276 -23.43 -38.07 -25.38
N ILE A 277 -24.41 -37.19 -25.61
CA ILE A 277 -25.79 -37.60 -25.93
C ILE A 277 -25.83 -38.39 -27.23
N GLN A 278 -25.13 -37.93 -28.27
CA GLN A 278 -25.04 -38.64 -29.55
C GLN A 278 -24.40 -40.03 -29.36
N ALA A 279 -23.26 -40.12 -28.68
CA ALA A 279 -22.58 -41.39 -28.41
C ALA A 279 -23.45 -42.35 -27.60
N TRP A 280 -24.13 -41.84 -26.56
CA TRP A 280 -25.08 -42.61 -25.76
C TRP A 280 -26.23 -43.14 -26.62
N TRP A 281 -26.85 -42.27 -27.42
CA TRP A 281 -27.94 -42.66 -28.31
C TRP A 281 -27.51 -43.70 -29.34
N ARG A 282 -26.35 -43.51 -30.00
CA ARG A 282 -25.78 -44.52 -30.92
C ARG A 282 -25.58 -45.87 -30.20
N GLY A 283 -25.07 -45.86 -28.98
CA GLY A 283 -24.93 -47.06 -28.16
C GLY A 283 -26.27 -47.71 -27.79
N VAL A 284 -27.30 -46.92 -27.48
CA VAL A 284 -28.66 -47.42 -27.22
C VAL A 284 -29.27 -48.03 -28.48
N MET A 285 -29.14 -47.39 -29.64
CA MET A 285 -29.63 -47.94 -30.92
C MET A 285 -29.02 -49.29 -31.24
N VAL A 286 -27.72 -49.48 -30.97
CA VAL A 286 -27.03 -50.78 -31.15
C VAL A 286 -27.57 -51.81 -30.15
N ARG A 287 -27.59 -51.51 -28.85
CA ARG A 287 -28.04 -52.47 -27.80
C ARG A 287 -29.50 -52.86 -27.94
N ARG A 288 -30.38 -51.92 -28.29
CA ARG A 288 -31.81 -52.17 -28.51
C ARG A 288 -32.15 -52.59 -29.94
N CYS A 289 -31.15 -52.65 -30.83
CA CYS A 289 -31.29 -53.02 -32.24
C CYS A 289 -32.38 -52.19 -32.94
N ILE A 290 -32.31 -50.86 -32.82
CA ILE A 290 -33.26 -49.92 -33.41
C ILE A 290 -32.73 -49.47 -34.80
N GLY A 291 -33.62 -49.27 -35.77
CA GLY A 291 -33.27 -48.80 -37.12
C GLY A 291 -32.46 -49.82 -37.94
N VAL A 292 -31.40 -49.36 -38.61
CA VAL A 292 -30.51 -50.16 -39.47
C VAL A 292 -29.86 -51.35 -38.75
N PHE A 293 -29.76 -51.30 -37.42
CA PHE A 293 -29.17 -52.37 -36.60
C PHE A 293 -30.14 -53.52 -36.29
N LYS A 294 -31.41 -53.45 -36.71
CA LYS A 294 -32.38 -54.57 -36.57
C LYS A 294 -31.89 -55.85 -37.25
N GLN A 295 -31.18 -55.71 -38.36
CA GLN A 295 -30.68 -56.84 -39.16
C GLN A 295 -29.64 -57.68 -38.40
N LEU A 296 -28.82 -57.06 -37.53
CA LEU A 296 -27.83 -57.79 -36.71
C LEU A 296 -28.48 -58.68 -35.63
N LYS A 297 -29.67 -58.33 -35.12
CA LYS A 297 -30.38 -59.16 -34.14
C LYS A 297 -30.84 -60.49 -34.74
N ASN A 298 -31.19 -60.49 -36.03
CA ASN A 298 -31.68 -61.67 -36.73
C ASN A 298 -30.54 -62.56 -37.27
N ALA A 299 -29.35 -62.01 -37.47
CA ALA A 299 -28.17 -62.76 -37.94
C ALA A 299 -27.55 -63.68 -36.87
N LYS A 300 -27.85 -63.48 -35.58
CA LYS A 300 -27.33 -64.29 -34.46
C LYS A 300 -28.28 -65.39 -33.96
N LYS A 301 -29.36 -65.72 -34.67
CA LYS A 301 -30.09 -66.97 -34.38
C LYS A 301 -29.25 -68.14 -34.93
N PRO A 302 -28.70 -69.04 -34.09
CA PRO A 302 -28.12 -70.27 -34.61
C PRO A 302 -29.22 -71.02 -35.35
N GLN A 303 -29.01 -71.33 -36.63
CA GLN A 303 -29.92 -72.23 -37.34
C GLN A 303 -29.95 -73.55 -36.56
N THR A 304 -31.10 -73.84 -35.96
CA THR A 304 -31.42 -75.18 -35.48
C THR A 304 -31.23 -76.12 -36.66
N LYS A 305 -30.21 -76.99 -36.60
CA LYS A 305 -29.98 -78.04 -37.58
C LYS A 305 -31.20 -78.97 -37.59
N VAL A 306 -32.10 -78.75 -38.55
CA VAL A 306 -33.15 -79.71 -38.89
C VAL A 306 -32.46 -80.88 -39.59
N LYS A 307 -32.26 -81.98 -38.86
CA LYS A 307 -32.00 -83.29 -39.47
C LYS A 307 -33.19 -83.64 -40.38
N LYS A 308 -32.94 -83.92 -41.65
CA LYS A 308 -33.86 -84.71 -42.48
C LYS A 308 -33.10 -85.85 -43.15
N LYS A 309 -33.85 -86.96 -43.17
CA LYS A 309 -33.55 -88.33 -43.60
C LYS A 309 -33.01 -88.43 -45.01
#